data_AF-A0A821KI77-F1
#
_entry.id   AF-A0A821KI77-F1
#
_cell.length_a   1.000
_cell.length_b   1.000
_cell.length_c   1.000
_cell.angle_alpha   90.00
_cell.angle_beta   90.00
_cell.angle_gamma   90.00
#
_symmetry.space_group_name_H-M   'P 1'
#
loop_
_entity.id
_entity.type
_entity.pdbx_description
1 polymer ?
#
loop_
_entity_poly.entity_id
_entity_poly.type
_entity_poly.pdbx_seq_one_letter_code
_entity_poly.pdbx_strand_id
1 'polypeptide(L)'
;MLSRWENYVHTFVLNTELVKEHKNQAANVIKFAWKLWFWKKRNTPLSSMRYLQMQRKLFRSIGIIHQIKRKQLCLTDDIIDLTDIMTIQRSTGVNTNETIQDLTELELKMDKIQEQLANLNYALNNSKDVVYFSL
;
A
#
# COMPACT_ATOMS: atom_id res chain seq x y z
N MET A 1 -15.25 1.98 -10.69
CA MET A 1 -14.38 1.51 -9.60
C MET A 1 -13.50 0.42 -10.20
N LEU A 2 -12.19 0.63 -10.33
CA LEU A 2 -11.29 -0.40 -10.88
C LEU A 2 -10.98 -1.46 -9.80
N SER A 3 -10.86 -2.72 -10.22
CA SER A 3 -10.45 -3.83 -9.37
C SER A 3 -8.99 -3.68 -8.92
N ARG A 4 -8.64 -4.22 -7.76
CA ARG A 4 -7.28 -4.17 -7.20
C ARG A 4 -6.20 -4.67 -8.17
N TRP A 5 -6.52 -5.72 -8.93
CA TRP A 5 -5.62 -6.27 -9.94
C TRP A 5 -5.44 -5.33 -11.13
N GLU A 6 -6.51 -4.65 -11.56
CA GLU A 6 -6.46 -3.67 -12.64
C GLU A 6 -5.60 -2.46 -12.24
N ASN A 7 -5.70 -2.00 -10.98
CA ASN A 7 -4.83 -0.93 -10.46
C ASN A 7 -3.35 -1.34 -10.46
N TYR A 8 -3.03 -2.57 -10.06
CA TYR A 8 -1.65 -3.06 -10.11
C TYR A 8 -1.11 -3.11 -11.55
N VAL A 9 -1.93 -3.60 -12.49
CA VAL A 9 -1.57 -3.60 -13.91
C VAL A 9 -1.38 -2.17 -14.42
N HIS A 10 -2.24 -1.23 -14.06
CA HIS A 10 -2.10 0.18 -14.44
C HIS A 10 -0.80 0.79 -13.90
N THR A 11 -0.49 0.62 -12.60
CA THR A 11 0.75 1.12 -12.01
C THR A 11 1.97 0.48 -12.63
N PHE A 12 1.92 -0.83 -12.93
CA PHE A 12 2.99 -1.52 -13.64
C PHE A 12 3.21 -0.94 -15.04
N VAL A 13 2.14 -0.81 -15.84
CA VAL A 13 2.21 -0.24 -17.20
C VAL A 13 2.79 1.17 -17.15
N LEU A 14 2.28 2.04 -16.27
CA LEU A 14 2.79 3.40 -16.07
C LEU A 14 4.29 3.41 -15.71
N ASN A 15 4.73 2.51 -14.82
CA ASN A 15 6.15 2.38 -14.48
C ASN A 15 7.01 1.97 -15.68
N THR A 16 6.55 1.01 -16.49
CA THR A 16 7.30 0.60 -17.67
C THR A 16 7.44 1.74 -18.70
N GLU A 17 6.39 2.52 -18.92
CA GLU A 17 6.40 3.69 -19.80
C GLU A 17 7.34 4.78 -19.27
N LEU A 18 7.29 5.09 -17.97
CA LEU A 18 8.17 6.09 -17.34
C LEU A 18 9.64 5.68 -17.45
N VAL A 19 9.97 4.40 -17.27
CA VAL A 19 11.35 3.90 -17.43
C VAL A 19 11.83 4.03 -18.89
N LYS A 20 10.97 3.69 -19.86
CA LYS A 20 11.30 3.84 -21.29
C LYS A 20 11.56 5.30 -21.64
N GLU A 21 10.68 6.20 -21.19
CA GLU A 21 10.83 7.63 -21.46
C GLU A 21 12.04 8.23 -20.72
N HIS A 22 12.35 7.75 -19.51
CA HIS A 22 13.57 8.16 -18.79
C HIS A 22 14.83 7.82 -19.61
N LYS A 23 14.92 6.60 -20.15
CA LYS A 23 16.06 6.17 -20.99
C LYS A 23 16.14 7.03 -22.26
N ASN A 24 15.01 7.29 -22.91
CA ASN A 24 14.95 8.14 -24.10
C ASN A 24 15.44 9.57 -23.82
N GLN A 25 14.95 10.19 -22.74
CA GLN A 25 15.36 11.54 -22.37
C GLN A 25 16.82 11.60 -21.91
N ALA A 26 17.32 10.59 -21.20
CA ALA A 26 18.73 10.51 -20.82
C ALA A 26 19.64 10.46 -22.07
N ALA A 27 19.27 9.68 -23.08
CA ALA A 27 19.98 9.65 -24.35
C ALA A 27 19.95 11.02 -25.06
N ASN A 28 18.81 11.71 -25.01
CA ASN A 28 18.67 13.06 -25.55
C ASN A 28 19.56 14.08 -24.81
N VAL A 29 19.65 14.02 -23.48
CA VAL A 29 20.54 14.88 -22.68
C VAL A 29 21.98 14.71 -23.15
N ILE A 30 22.47 13.47 -23.26
CA ILE A 30 23.84 13.21 -23.71
C ILE A 30 24.05 13.73 -25.14
N LYS A 31 23.11 13.43 -26.05
CA LYS A 31 23.16 13.86 -27.45
C LYS A 31 23.24 15.38 -27.58
N PHE A 32 22.40 16.12 -26.87
CA PHE A 32 22.36 17.58 -26.95
C PHE A 32 23.53 18.23 -26.21
N ALA A 33 23.93 17.70 -25.05
CA ALA A 33 25.09 18.18 -24.31
C ALA A 33 26.39 18.00 -25.12
N TRP A 34 26.59 16.84 -25.72
CA TRP A 34 27.73 16.56 -26.58
C TRP A 34 27.81 17.54 -27.76
N LYS A 35 26.67 17.77 -28.44
CA LYS A 35 26.60 18.68 -29.59
C LYS A 35 26.88 20.13 -29.18
N LEU A 36 26.37 20.57 -28.03
CA LEU A 36 26.62 21.90 -27.48
C LEU A 36 28.09 22.10 -27.12
N TRP A 37 28.68 21.09 -26.46
CA TRP A 37 30.11 21.09 -26.11
C TRP A 37 30.98 21.14 -27.37
N PHE A 38 30.67 20.32 -28.38
CA PHE A 38 31.42 20.26 -29.63
C PHE A 38 31.45 21.61 -30.36
N TRP A 39 30.30 22.29 -30.46
CA TRP A 39 30.20 23.62 -31.07
C TRP A 39 30.99 24.67 -30.29
N LYS A 40 30.97 24.62 -28.95
CA LYS A 40 31.76 25.52 -28.11
C LYS A 40 33.26 25.26 -28.23
N LYS A 41 33.68 23.98 -28.34
CA LYS A 41 35.09 23.56 -28.42
C LYS A 41 35.75 23.94 -29.75
N ARG A 42 35.03 23.83 -30.88
CA ARG A 42 35.61 24.05 -32.22
C ARG A 42 35.56 25.51 -32.71
N ASN A 43 35.10 26.47 -31.89
CA ASN A 43 34.84 27.86 -32.32
C ASN A 43 34.11 27.92 -33.67
N THR A 44 33.23 26.95 -33.94
CA THR A 44 32.52 26.88 -35.21
C THR A 44 31.59 28.09 -35.30
N PRO A 45 31.59 28.86 -36.40
CA PRO A 45 30.68 29.98 -36.58
C PRO A 45 29.25 29.41 -36.73
N LEU A 46 28.57 29.27 -35.59
CA LEU A 46 27.20 28.80 -35.51
C LEU A 46 26.31 30.00 -35.23
N SER A 47 25.23 30.14 -36.01
CA SER A 47 24.17 31.10 -35.68
C SER A 47 23.70 30.90 -34.24
N SER A 48 23.64 31.99 -33.47
CA SER A 48 23.16 32.00 -32.08
C SER A 48 21.79 31.32 -31.93
N MET A 49 20.95 31.36 -32.97
CA MET A 49 19.65 30.71 -32.98
C MET A 49 19.76 29.18 -32.93
N ARG A 50 20.70 28.57 -33.67
CA ARG A 50 20.90 27.11 -33.66
C ARG A 50 21.47 26.63 -32.33
N TYR A 51 22.36 27.42 -31.72
CA TYR A 51 22.88 27.16 -30.38
C TYR A 51 21.74 27.15 -29.35
N LEU A 52 20.91 28.20 -29.36
CA LEU A 52 19.81 28.36 -28.42
C LEU A 52 18.74 27.27 -28.57
N GLN A 53 18.43 26.86 -29.80
CA GLN A 53 17.53 25.73 -30.05
C GLN A 53 18.04 24.43 -29.45
N MET A 54 19.34 24.15 -29.58
CA MET A 54 19.94 22.94 -29.01
C MET A 54 19.99 23.00 -27.48
N GLN A 55 20.33 24.15 -26.91
CA GLN A 55 20.31 24.39 -25.48
C GLN A 55 18.90 24.24 -24.88
N ARG A 56 17.87 24.76 -25.57
CA ARG A 56 16.46 24.56 -25.18
C ARG A 56 16.08 23.09 -25.19
N LYS A 57 16.49 22.32 -26.21
CA LYS A 57 16.25 20.87 -26.27
C LYS A 57 16.93 20.14 -25.11
N LEU A 58 18.17 20.50 -24.78
CA LEU A 58 18.90 19.97 -23.62
C LEU A 58 18.14 20.22 -22.31
N PHE A 59 17.78 21.49 -22.02
CA PHE A 59 17.06 21.82 -20.80
C PHE A 59 15.67 21.20 -20.73
N ARG A 60 14.99 21.08 -21.87
CA ARG A 60 13.71 20.38 -21.94
C ARG A 60 13.86 18.91 -21.53
N SER A 61 14.85 18.20 -22.06
CA SER A 61 15.10 16.80 -21.66
C SER A 61 15.45 16.66 -20.19
N ILE A 62 16.27 17.57 -19.63
CA ILE A 62 16.57 17.59 -18.19
C ILE A 62 15.29 17.82 -17.37
N GLY A 63 14.45 18.78 -17.77
CA GLY A 63 13.17 19.07 -17.11
C GLY A 63 12.22 17.86 -17.12
N ILE A 64 12.15 17.14 -18.25
CA ILE A 64 11.33 15.93 -18.36
C ILE A 64 11.86 14.82 -17.44
N ILE A 65 13.19 14.61 -17.37
CA ILE A 65 13.78 13.62 -16.44
C ILE A 65 13.36 13.92 -15.00
N HIS A 66 13.41 15.18 -14.55
CA HIS A 66 12.95 15.55 -13.21
C HIS A 66 11.45 15.32 -13.01
N GLN A 67 10.63 15.57 -14.03
CA GLN A 67 9.20 15.28 -13.97
C GLN A 67 8.93 13.77 -13.86
N ILE A 68 9.66 12.94 -14.60
CA ILE A 68 9.57 11.48 -14.53
C ILE A 68 9.95 11.00 -13.13
N LYS A 69 11.04 11.51 -12.56
CA LYS A 69 11.47 11.17 -11.19
C LYS A 69 10.39 11.48 -10.16
N ARG A 70 9.71 12.63 -10.27
CA ARG A 70 8.58 12.97 -9.38
C ARG A 70 7.39 12.03 -9.58
N LYS A 71 7.07 11.67 -10.82
CA LYS A 71 5.99 10.71 -11.11
C LYS A 71 6.30 9.32 -10.53
N GLN A 72 7.55 8.86 -10.61
CA GLN A 72 7.97 7.58 -10.03
C GLN A 72 7.86 7.59 -8.50
N LEU A 73 8.21 8.69 -7.83
CA LEU A 73 8.03 8.83 -6.39
C LEU A 73 6.55 8.71 -5.99
N CYS A 74 5.68 9.48 -6.65
CA CYS A 74 4.23 9.43 -6.41
C CYS A 74 3.65 8.01 -6.55
N LEU A 75 4.02 7.29 -7.64
CA LEU A 75 3.58 5.90 -7.83
C LEU A 75 4.13 4.93 -6.77
N THR A 76 5.26 5.25 -6.14
CA THR A 76 5.85 4.43 -5.08
C THR A 76 5.15 4.67 -3.75
N ASP A 77 4.84 5.92 -3.44
CA ASP A 77 4.10 6.31 -2.24
C ASP A 77 2.69 5.66 -2.23
N ASP A 78 2.02 5.61 -3.39
CA ASP A 78 0.73 4.91 -3.55
C ASP A 78 0.82 3.40 -3.25
N ILE A 79 1.97 2.76 -3.53
CA ILE A 79 2.19 1.34 -3.23
C ILE A 79 2.43 1.13 -1.74
N ILE A 80 3.19 2.02 -1.09
CA ILE A 80 3.52 1.95 0.34
C ILE A 80 2.23 2.06 1.18
N ASP A 81 1.36 3.01 0.87
CA ASP A 81 0.08 3.18 1.57
C ASP A 81 -0.81 1.92 1.48
N LEU A 82 -0.90 1.32 0.29
CA LEU A 82 -1.63 0.06 0.11
C LEU A 82 -1.04 -1.10 0.91
N THR A 83 0.29 -1.22 0.98
CA THR A 83 0.92 -2.27 1.79
C THR A 83 0.67 -2.08 3.28
N ASP A 84 0.72 -0.84 3.76
CA ASP A 84 0.47 -0.53 5.17
C ASP A 84 -0.98 -0.86 5.54
N ILE A 85 -1.95 -0.50 4.69
CA ILE A 85 -3.37 -0.88 4.87
C ILE A 85 -3.53 -2.41 4.96
N MET A 86 -2.83 -3.17 4.12
CA MET A 86 -2.91 -4.64 4.17
C MET A 86 -2.29 -5.23 5.43
N THR A 87 -1.20 -4.64 5.93
CA THR A 87 -0.62 -5.09 7.21
C THR A 87 -1.57 -4.81 8.37
N ILE A 88 -2.22 -3.64 8.40
CA ILE A 88 -3.23 -3.28 9.39
C ILE A 88 -4.43 -4.24 9.31
N GLN A 89 -4.91 -4.52 8.09
CA GLN A 89 -6.03 -5.44 7.89
C GLN A 89 -5.70 -6.86 8.37
N ARG A 90 -4.45 -7.31 8.16
CA ARG A 90 -4.00 -8.61 8.62
C ARG A 90 -3.88 -8.67 10.15
N SER A 91 -3.29 -7.65 10.77
CA SER A 91 -3.14 -7.61 12.23
C SER A 91 -4.50 -7.50 12.93
N THR A 92 -5.40 -6.66 12.43
CA THR A 92 -6.78 -6.61 12.93
C THR A 92 -7.50 -7.94 12.75
N GLY A 93 -7.35 -8.62 11.61
CA GLY A 93 -7.91 -9.95 11.38
C GLY A 93 -7.41 -11.01 12.39
N VAL A 94 -6.12 -10.99 12.73
CA VAL A 94 -5.54 -11.88 13.76
C VAL A 94 -6.15 -11.56 15.12
N ASN A 95 -6.15 -10.29 15.53
CA ASN A 95 -6.72 -9.86 16.80
C ASN A 95 -8.20 -10.23 16.92
N THR A 96 -8.98 -10.09 15.83
CA THR A 96 -10.40 -10.48 15.84
C THR A 96 -10.57 -11.98 16.04
N ASN A 97 -9.72 -12.81 15.43
CA ASN A 97 -9.79 -14.26 15.62
C ASN A 97 -9.44 -14.66 17.05
N GLU A 98 -8.44 -14.01 17.66
CA GLU A 98 -8.10 -14.21 19.08
C GLU A 98 -9.28 -13.81 19.97
N THR A 99 -9.91 -12.64 19.74
CA THR A 99 -11.09 -12.24 20.52
C THR A 99 -12.27 -13.19 20.35
N ILE A 100 -12.47 -13.75 19.15
CA ILE A 100 -13.52 -14.75 18.92
C ILE A 100 -13.20 -16.03 19.70
N GLN A 101 -11.94 -16.50 19.70
CA GLN A 101 -11.54 -17.65 20.51
C GLN A 101 -11.79 -17.41 21.99
N ASP A 102 -11.39 -16.26 22.52
CA ASP A 102 -11.64 -15.90 23.92
C ASP A 102 -13.14 -15.88 24.25
N LEU A 103 -13.97 -15.33 23.36
CA LEU A 103 -15.42 -15.34 23.51
C LEU A 103 -15.99 -16.77 23.53
N THR A 104 -15.53 -17.65 22.64
CA THR A 104 -15.99 -19.05 22.65
C THR A 104 -15.59 -19.79 23.93
N GLU A 105 -14.42 -19.50 24.49
CA GLU A 105 -14.01 -20.09 25.78
C GLU A 105 -14.87 -19.57 26.93
N LEU A 106 -15.22 -18.27 26.91
CA LEU A 106 -16.11 -17.67 27.89
C LEU A 106 -17.53 -18.23 27.80
N GLU A 107 -18.05 -18.47 26.60
CA GLU A 107 -19.36 -19.13 26.40
C GLU A 107 -19.37 -20.52 27.03
N LEU A 108 -18.34 -21.35 26.78
CA LEU A 108 -18.23 -22.68 27.39
C LEU A 108 -18.17 -22.63 28.93
N LYS A 109 -17.47 -21.65 29.49
CA LYS A 109 -17.42 -21.44 30.95
C LYS A 109 -18.79 -21.00 31.48
N MET A 110 -19.50 -20.14 30.76
CA MET A 110 -20.83 -19.68 31.11
C MET A 110 -21.83 -20.84 31.12
N ASP A 111 -21.80 -21.72 30.12
CA ASP A 111 -22.66 -22.91 30.05
C ASP A 111 -22.44 -23.84 31.25
N LYS A 112 -21.17 -24.09 31.63
CA LYS A 112 -20.85 -24.88 32.83
C LYS A 112 -21.40 -24.25 34.11
N ILE A 113 -21.31 -22.92 34.24
CA ILE A 113 -21.86 -22.21 35.41
C ILE A 113 -23.39 -22.33 35.41
N GLN A 114 -24.05 -22.20 34.26
CA GLN A 114 -25.50 -22.37 34.14
C GLN A 114 -25.94 -23.78 34.54
N GLU A 115 -25.21 -24.81 34.12
CA GLU A 115 -25.46 -26.20 34.51
C GLU A 115 -25.30 -26.40 36.03
N GLN A 116 -24.23 -25.87 36.62
CA GLN A 116 -24.02 -25.92 38.07
C GLN A 116 -25.14 -25.22 38.84
N LEU A 117 -25.60 -24.06 38.38
CA LEU A 117 -26.73 -23.35 38.99
C LEU A 117 -28.05 -24.12 38.85
N ALA A 118 -28.30 -24.77 37.72
CA ALA A 118 -29.47 -25.62 37.53
C ALA A 118 -29.45 -26.81 38.52
N ASN A 119 -28.29 -27.47 38.66
CA ASN A 119 -28.09 -28.56 39.60
C ASN A 119 -28.28 -28.13 41.05
N LEU A 120 -27.76 -26.96 41.43
CA LEU A 120 -27.97 -26.38 42.76
C LEU A 120 -29.44 -26.07 43.03
N ASN A 121 -30.13 -25.44 42.07
CA ASN A 121 -31.57 -25.17 42.19
C ASN A 121 -32.39 -26.45 42.34
N TYR A 122 -32.05 -27.50 41.59
CA TYR A 122 -32.70 -28.81 41.71
C TYR A 122 -32.49 -29.42 43.10
N ALA A 123 -31.25 -29.42 43.61
CA ALA A 123 -30.94 -29.90 44.95
C ALA A 123 -31.68 -29.11 46.04
N LEU A 124 -31.79 -27.79 45.88
CA LEU A 124 -32.43 -26.91 46.85
C LEU A 124 -33.95 -27.14 46.89
N ASN A 125 -34.61 -27.34 45.74
CA ASN A 125 -36.03 -27.70 45.68
C ASN A 125 -36.30 -29.06 46.31
N ASN A 126 -35.50 -30.08 46.00
CA ASN A 126 -35.64 -31.40 46.63
C ASN A 126 -35.45 -31.33 48.15
N SER A 127 -34.55 -30.47 48.65
CA SER A 127 -34.37 -30.28 50.10
C SER A 127 -35.58 -29.60 50.76
N LYS A 128 -36.28 -28.70 50.06
CA LYS A 128 -37.52 -28.08 50.57
C LYS A 128 -38.65 -29.09 50.65
N ASP A 129 -38.79 -29.96 49.65
CA ASP A 129 -39.82 -30.99 49.62
C ASP A 129 -39.68 -32.00 50.77
N VAL A 130 -38.44 -32.31 51.17
CA VAL A 130 -38.16 -33.15 52.36
C VAL A 130 -38.59 -32.46 53.65
N VAL A 131 -38.40 -31.14 53.77
CA VAL A 131 -38.81 -30.37 54.95
C VAL A 131 -40.34 -30.27 55.05
N TYR A 132 -41.04 -30.11 53.92
CA TYR A 132 -42.52 -30.09 53.90
C TYR A 132 -43.17 -31.45 54.18
N PHE A 133 -42.46 -32.57 53.96
CA PHE A 133 -42.93 -33.92 54.32
C PHE A 133 -42.71 -34.29 55.80
N SER A 134 -41.95 -33.48 56.55
CA SER A 134 -41.59 -33.72 57.95
C SER A 134 -42.38 -32.86 58.98
N LEU A 135 -43.45 -32.19 58.53
CA LEU A 135 -44.43 -31.45 59.32
C LEU A 135 -45.83 -32.05 59.11
#